data_AF-A0A842N7S6-F1
#
_entry.id   AF-A0A842N7S6-F1
#
_cell.length_a   1.000
_cell.length_b   1.000
_cell.length_c   1.000
_cell.angle_alpha   90.00
_cell.angle_beta   90.00
_cell.angle_gamma   90.00
#
_symmetry.space_group_name_H-M   'P 1'
#
loop_
_entity.id
_entity.type
_entity.pdbx_description
1 polymer ?
#
loop_
_entity_poly.entity_id
_entity_poly.type
_entity_poly.pdbx_seq_one_letter_code
_entity_poly.pdbx_strand_id
1 'polypeptide(L)'
;MGEEHPGTDTILVVLCVIYLAVFVADSIFLHLTTFLGNSVAWQLRLVTGCALVGIGFWLTWASHRLVFDEAGEDPELLVEGVYSMVRHPMYLGILLLYLGLFAFSLSLALLAMWLGVFAVFNRFAAYEEEDLVRVFGERYSEYMRGVPRWLPRKIAT
;
A
#
# COMPACT_ATOMS: atom_id res chain seq x y z
N MET A 1 -12.85 -13.70 11.26
CA MET A 1 -12.25 -12.61 10.47
C MET A 1 -13.30 -11.52 10.33
N GLY A 2 -12.97 -10.25 10.58
CA GLY A 2 -13.92 -9.14 10.41
C GLY A 2 -14.44 -9.11 8.98
N GLU A 3 -15.71 -8.76 8.77
CA GLU A 3 -16.26 -8.67 7.43
C GLU A 3 -15.46 -7.61 6.65
N GLU A 4 -14.69 -8.04 5.65
CA GLU A 4 -14.11 -7.10 4.69
C GLU A 4 -15.25 -6.27 4.10
N HIS A 5 -15.05 -4.95 3.98
CA HIS A 5 -16.09 -4.08 3.44
C HIS A 5 -16.54 -4.66 2.08
N PRO A 6 -17.86 -4.89 1.87
CA PRO A 6 -18.34 -5.53 0.67
C PRO A 6 -17.86 -4.78 -0.59
N GLY A 7 -17.15 -5.49 -1.46
CA GLY A 7 -16.59 -4.94 -2.70
C GLY A 7 -15.20 -4.29 -2.59
N THR A 8 -14.49 -4.44 -1.47
CA THR A 8 -13.10 -3.96 -1.32
C THR A 8 -12.21 -4.49 -2.44
N ASP A 9 -12.17 -5.81 -2.65
CA ASP A 9 -11.40 -6.45 -3.72
C ASP A 9 -11.73 -5.87 -5.11
N THR A 10 -13.02 -5.73 -5.41
CA THR A 10 -13.47 -5.17 -6.68
C THR A 10 -12.99 -3.74 -6.87
N ILE A 11 -13.11 -2.89 -5.84
CA ILE A 11 -12.64 -1.50 -5.88
C ILE A 11 -11.13 -1.46 -6.10
N LEU A 12 -10.37 -2.30 -5.40
CA LEU A 12 -8.91 -2.36 -5.53
C LEU A 12 -8.48 -2.80 -6.93
N VAL A 13 -9.11 -3.84 -7.48
CA VAL A 13 -8.84 -4.31 -8.85
C VAL A 13 -9.19 -3.22 -9.86
N VAL A 14 -10.35 -2.57 -9.73
CA VAL A 14 -10.75 -1.47 -10.63
C VAL A 14 -9.75 -0.31 -10.54
N LEU A 15 -9.36 0.11 -9.34
CA LEU A 15 -8.37 1.16 -9.16
C LEU A 15 -7.01 0.76 -9.76
N CYS A 16 -6.60 -0.49 -9.63
CA CYS A 16 -5.39 -1.03 -10.24
C CYS A 16 -5.44 -0.95 -11.76
N VAL A 17 -6.53 -1.44 -12.36
CA VAL A 17 -6.73 -1.41 -13.82
C VAL A 17 -6.72 0.02 -14.35
N ILE A 18 -7.43 0.94 -13.68
CA ILE A 18 -7.43 2.36 -14.05
C ILE A 18 -6.02 2.95 -13.90
N TYR A 19 -5.28 2.62 -12.84
CA TYR A 19 -3.94 3.16 -12.60
C TYR A 19 -2.97 2.73 -13.70
N LEU A 20 -3.01 1.46 -14.07
CA LEU A 20 -2.21 0.90 -15.16
C LEU A 20 -2.62 1.50 -16.51
N ALA A 21 -3.92 1.68 -16.76
CA ALA A 21 -4.42 2.30 -17.98
C ALA A 21 -3.94 3.75 -18.11
N VAL A 22 -3.99 4.54 -17.03
CA VAL A 22 -3.46 5.91 -16.99
C VAL A 22 -1.95 5.91 -17.16
N PHE A 23 -1.23 4.98 -16.52
CA PHE A 23 0.22 4.85 -16.67
C PHE A 23 0.60 4.62 -18.13
N VAL A 24 -0.06 3.67 -18.80
CA VAL A 24 0.18 3.35 -20.21
C VAL A 24 -0.23 4.52 -21.10
N ALA A 25 -1.43 5.07 -20.93
CA ALA A 25 -1.95 6.17 -21.76
C ALA A 25 -1.08 7.42 -21.66
N ASP A 26 -0.78 7.90 -20.45
CA ASP A 26 -0.02 9.14 -20.26
C ASP A 26 1.48 8.94 -20.51
N SER A 27 2.07 7.82 -20.10
CA SER A 27 3.53 7.63 -20.20
C SER A 27 4.02 7.18 -21.57
N ILE A 28 3.16 6.57 -22.40
CA ILE A 28 3.55 6.01 -23.70
C ILE A 28 2.96 6.81 -24.87
N PHE A 29 1.70 7.26 -24.75
CA PHE A 29 0.99 7.85 -25.90
C PHE A 29 0.86 9.37 -25.79
N LEU A 30 0.37 9.86 -24.65
CA LEU A 30 -0.09 11.23 -24.54
C LEU A 30 1.02 12.19 -24.07
N HIS A 31 1.91 11.72 -23.20
CA HIS A 31 3.00 12.51 -22.58
C HIS A 31 2.55 13.83 -21.94
N LEU A 32 1.25 14.00 -21.66
CA LEU A 32 0.65 15.28 -21.27
C LEU A 32 1.19 15.80 -19.95
N THR A 33 1.45 14.89 -19.00
CA THR A 33 1.89 15.27 -17.65
C THR A 33 3.27 14.78 -17.26
N THR A 34 4.05 14.29 -18.24
CA THR A 34 5.38 13.70 -18.03
C THR A 34 6.54 14.71 -18.06
N PHE A 35 6.24 16.01 -18.16
CA PHE A 35 7.25 17.06 -18.31
C PHE A 35 8.27 17.11 -17.15
N LEU A 36 7.88 16.70 -15.92
CA LEU A 36 8.80 16.56 -14.79
C LEU A 36 9.87 15.49 -15.04
N GLY A 37 9.55 14.46 -15.83
CA GLY A 37 10.49 13.41 -16.23
C GLY A 37 11.66 13.95 -17.04
N ASN A 38 11.49 15.05 -17.78
CA ASN A 38 12.59 15.64 -18.57
C ASN A 38 13.64 16.31 -17.69
N SER A 39 13.27 16.75 -16.50
CA SER A 39 14.18 17.41 -15.54
C SER A 39 14.98 16.42 -14.69
N VAL A 40 14.57 15.15 -14.66
CA VAL A 40 15.19 14.12 -13.81
C VAL A 40 15.85 13.06 -14.69
N ALA A 41 17.12 12.78 -14.42
CA ALA A 41 17.87 11.74 -15.09
C ALA A 41 17.12 10.40 -15.06
N TRP A 42 17.02 9.73 -16.21
CA TRP A 42 16.24 8.49 -16.33
C TRP A 42 16.80 7.37 -15.46
N GLN A 43 18.10 7.37 -15.18
CA GLN A 43 18.75 6.41 -14.29
C GLN A 43 18.26 6.57 -12.85
N LEU A 44 18.13 7.81 -12.38
CA LEU A 44 17.65 8.08 -11.04
C LEU A 44 16.20 7.63 -10.89
N ARG A 45 15.35 7.92 -11.89
CA ARG A 45 13.96 7.45 -11.97
C ARG A 45 13.86 5.93 -11.96
N LEU A 46 14.73 5.25 -12.71
CA LEU A 46 14.77 3.80 -12.76
C LEU A 46 15.15 3.20 -11.41
N VAL A 47 16.22 3.69 -10.79
CA VAL A 47 16.70 3.20 -9.49
C VAL A 47 15.66 3.43 -8.41
N THR A 48 15.05 4.63 -8.34
CA THR A 48 14.02 4.92 -7.34
C THR A 48 12.76 4.10 -7.58
N GLY A 49 12.29 3.99 -8.83
CA GLY A 49 11.12 3.18 -9.16
C GLY A 49 11.33 1.70 -8.86
N CYS A 50 12.48 1.12 -9.23
CA CYS A 50 12.81 -0.27 -8.90
C CYS A 50 12.92 -0.50 -7.40
N ALA A 51 13.52 0.43 -6.64
CA ALA A 51 13.60 0.33 -5.19
C ALA A 51 12.20 0.35 -4.54
N LEU A 52 11.33 1.28 -4.95
CA LEU A 52 9.96 1.38 -4.45
C LEU A 52 9.13 0.13 -4.79
N VAL A 53 9.24 -0.36 -6.03
CA VAL A 53 8.56 -1.59 -6.45
C VAL A 53 9.08 -2.81 -5.67
N GLY A 54 10.40 -2.92 -5.49
CA GLY A 54 11.00 -4.03 -4.75
C GLY A 54 10.58 -4.05 -3.28
N ILE A 55 10.60 -2.89 -2.61
CA ILE A 55 10.15 -2.77 -1.21
C ILE A 55 8.65 -3.03 -1.11
N GLY A 56 7.85 -2.48 -2.04
CA GLY A 56 6.41 -2.68 -2.07
C GLY A 56 6.04 -4.14 -2.26
N PHE A 57 6.70 -4.83 -3.20
CA PHE A 57 6.53 -6.26 -3.43
C PHE A 57 6.92 -7.08 -2.20
N TRP A 58 8.07 -6.78 -1.59
CA TRP A 58 8.51 -7.48 -0.37
C TRP A 58 7.50 -7.32 0.77
N LEU A 59 6.98 -6.11 1.01
CA LEU A 59 5.96 -5.86 2.04
C LEU A 59 4.67 -6.63 1.77
N THR A 60 4.15 -6.57 0.54
CA THR A 60 2.93 -7.30 0.16
C THR A 60 3.13 -8.81 0.32
N TRP A 61 4.26 -9.33 -0.16
CA TRP A 61 4.59 -10.75 -0.04
C TRP A 61 4.73 -11.19 1.42
N ALA A 62 5.48 -10.45 2.24
CA ALA A 62 5.66 -10.75 3.66
C ALA A 62 4.33 -10.70 4.43
N SER A 63 3.46 -9.74 4.10
CA SER A 63 2.12 -9.64 4.71
C SER A 63 1.24 -10.83 4.32
N HIS A 64 1.24 -11.20 3.04
CA HIS A 64 0.48 -12.35 2.54
C HIS A 64 0.91 -13.66 3.23
N ARG A 65 2.22 -13.87 3.44
CA ARG A 65 2.69 -15.08 4.17
C ARG A 65 2.17 -15.13 5.60
N LEU A 66 2.23 -14.02 6.33
CA LEU A 66 1.72 -13.97 7.70
C LEU A 66 0.20 -14.20 7.77
N VAL A 67 -0.56 -13.63 6.83
CA VAL A 67 -2.03 -13.73 6.83
C VAL A 67 -2.55 -15.07 6.32
N PHE A 68 -1.93 -15.65 5.29
CA PHE A 68 -2.48 -16.83 4.60
C PHE A 68 -1.69 -18.12 4.81
N ASP A 69 -0.39 -18.04 5.11
CA ASP A 69 0.43 -19.25 5.35
C ASP A 69 0.54 -19.56 6.85
N GLU A 70 0.57 -18.54 7.70
CA GLU A 70 0.89 -18.69 9.14
C GLU A 70 -0.32 -18.51 10.07
N ALA A 71 -1.31 -17.69 9.70
CA ALA A 71 -2.52 -17.53 10.50
C ALA A 71 -3.41 -18.79 10.36
N GLY A 72 -3.76 -19.40 11.50
CA GLY A 72 -4.66 -20.56 11.55
C GLY A 72 -6.12 -20.22 11.24
N GLU A 73 -7.02 -21.20 11.47
CA GLU A 73 -8.47 -21.03 11.23
C GLU A 73 -9.13 -20.05 12.22
N ASP A 74 -8.53 -19.85 13.40
CA ASP A 74 -9.01 -18.89 14.39
C ASP A 74 -8.48 -17.48 14.11
N PRO A 75 -9.28 -16.42 14.36
CA PRO A 75 -8.83 -15.05 14.21
C PRO A 75 -7.76 -14.74 15.26
N GLU A 76 -6.49 -14.88 14.86
CA GLU A 76 -5.34 -14.46 15.65
C GLU A 76 -4.96 -13.01 15.33
N LEU A 77 -4.56 -12.27 16.36
CA LEU A 77 -4.09 -10.91 16.17
C LEU A 77 -2.61 -10.91 15.74
N LEU A 78 -2.37 -10.62 14.47
CA LEU A 78 -1.02 -10.51 13.89
C LEU A 78 -0.35 -9.19 14.33
N VAL A 79 0.67 -9.30 15.19
CA VAL A 79 1.46 -8.14 15.67
C VAL A 79 2.96 -8.27 15.42
N GLU A 80 3.39 -9.39 14.83
CA GLU A 80 4.79 -9.72 14.61
C GLU A 80 5.25 -9.44 13.18
N GLY A 81 6.55 -9.54 12.93
CA GLY A 81 7.13 -9.34 11.60
C GLY A 81 6.82 -7.95 11.04
N VAL A 82 6.28 -7.89 9.82
CA VAL A 82 5.94 -6.61 9.16
C VAL A 82 4.80 -5.86 9.85
N TYR A 83 3.91 -6.54 10.58
CA TYR A 83 2.85 -5.92 11.37
C TYR A 83 3.39 -5.21 12.62
N SER A 84 4.57 -5.58 13.12
CA SER A 84 5.22 -4.82 14.20
C SER A 84 5.75 -3.45 13.74
N MET A 85 5.96 -3.27 12.43
CA MET A 85 6.53 -2.05 11.86
C MET A 85 5.45 -1.04 11.49
N VAL A 86 4.36 -1.52 10.89
CA VAL A 86 3.23 -0.71 10.42
C VAL A 86 1.96 -1.55 10.51
N ARG A 87 0.81 -0.92 10.80
CA ARG A 87 -0.44 -1.67 11.00
C ARG A 87 -1.00 -2.30 9.73
N HIS A 88 -0.77 -1.67 8.58
CA HIS A 88 -1.30 -2.09 7.27
C HIS A 88 -0.16 -2.31 6.26
N PRO A 89 0.73 -3.30 6.47
CA PRO A 89 1.91 -3.49 5.64
C PRO A 89 1.57 -3.88 4.20
N MET A 90 0.48 -4.63 3.98
CA MET A 90 0.00 -4.98 2.65
C MET A 90 -0.46 -3.73 1.86
N TYR A 91 -1.29 -2.87 2.46
CA TYR A 91 -1.73 -1.62 1.83
C TYR A 91 -0.55 -0.69 1.54
N LEU A 92 0.39 -0.57 2.48
CA LEU A 92 1.62 0.20 2.26
C LEU A 92 2.42 -0.37 1.09
N GLY A 93 2.52 -1.70 0.98
CA GLY A 93 3.19 -2.37 -0.14
C GLY A 93 2.57 -2.00 -1.49
N ILE A 94 1.24 -2.05 -1.60
CA ILE A 94 0.50 -1.66 -2.81
C ILE A 94 0.70 -0.18 -3.14
N LEU A 95 0.65 0.70 -2.14
CA LEU A 95 0.91 2.13 -2.33
C LEU A 95 2.33 2.39 -2.85
N LEU A 96 3.33 1.64 -2.38
CA LEU A 96 4.71 1.75 -2.86
C LEU A 96 4.87 1.22 -4.29
N LEU A 97 4.14 0.17 -4.67
CA LEU A 97 4.10 -0.31 -6.06
C LEU A 97 3.60 0.80 -7.01
N TYR A 98 2.49 1.46 -6.66
CA TYR A 98 1.97 2.58 -7.47
C TYR A 98 2.93 3.77 -7.47
N LEU A 99 3.54 4.09 -6.33
CA LEU A 99 4.53 5.17 -6.25
C LEU A 99 5.77 4.88 -7.10
N GLY A 100 6.17 3.61 -7.21
CA GLY A 100 7.25 3.17 -8.10
C GLY A 100 6.91 3.35 -9.58
N LEU A 101 5.67 3.06 -9.98
CA LEU A 101 5.18 3.35 -11.34
C LEU A 101 5.18 4.85 -11.63
N PHE A 102 4.73 5.67 -10.67
CA PHE A 102 4.89 7.12 -10.75
C PHE A 102 6.36 7.52 -10.91
N ALA A 103 7.29 6.92 -10.15
CA ALA A 103 8.71 7.29 -10.23
C ALA A 103 9.33 7.03 -11.61
N PHE A 104 8.85 6.03 -12.37
CA PHE A 104 9.33 5.77 -13.73
C PHE A 104 8.98 6.88 -14.71
N SER A 105 7.77 7.45 -14.64
CA SER A 105 7.30 8.47 -15.60
C SER A 105 7.30 9.90 -15.07
N LEU A 106 7.27 10.08 -13.74
CA LEU A 106 6.99 11.33 -13.02
C LEU A 106 5.73 12.05 -13.53
N SER A 107 4.72 11.28 -13.95
CA SER A 107 3.44 11.78 -14.40
C SER A 107 2.63 12.40 -13.24
N LEU A 108 2.24 13.67 -13.37
CA LEU A 108 1.37 14.31 -12.37
C LEU A 108 -0.02 13.66 -12.30
N ALA A 109 -0.52 13.10 -13.40
CA ALA A 109 -1.77 12.35 -13.41
C ALA A 109 -1.68 11.11 -12.49
N LEU A 110 -0.56 10.40 -12.54
CA LEU A 110 -0.31 9.25 -11.66
C LEU A 110 -0.12 9.65 -10.20
N LEU A 111 0.50 10.80 -9.93
CA LEU A 111 0.61 11.32 -8.57
C LEU A 111 -0.76 11.69 -7.99
N ALA A 112 -1.60 12.38 -8.78
CA ALA A 112 -2.96 12.71 -8.37
C ALA A 112 -3.80 11.46 -8.10
N MET A 113 -3.70 10.46 -8.98
CA MET A 113 -4.37 9.19 -8.78
C MET A 113 -3.85 8.43 -7.55
N TRP A 114 -2.52 8.46 -7.32
CA TRP A 114 -1.90 7.86 -6.14
C TRP A 114 -2.44 8.48 -4.84
N LEU A 115 -2.60 9.81 -4.78
CA LEU A 115 -3.22 10.49 -3.64
C LEU A 115 -4.68 10.05 -3.43
N GLY A 116 -5.43 9.87 -4.51
CA GLY A 116 -6.80 9.33 -4.46
C GLY A 116 -6.84 7.90 -3.92
N VAL A 117 -5.97 7.03 -4.40
CA VAL A 117 -5.82 5.65 -3.92
C VAL A 117 -5.42 5.64 -2.44
N PHE A 118 -4.48 6.49 -2.03
CA PHE A 118 -4.09 6.63 -0.62
C PHE A 118 -5.28 7.01 0.26
N ALA A 119 -6.12 7.96 -0.18
CA ALA A 119 -7.32 8.34 0.57
C ALA A 119 -8.31 7.18 0.72
N VAL A 120 -8.48 6.36 -0.32
CA VAL A 120 -9.33 5.15 -0.28
C VAL A 120 -8.75 4.13 0.71
N PHE A 121 -7.46 3.79 0.60
CA PHE A 121 -6.81 2.87 1.54
C PHE A 121 -6.85 3.39 2.98
N ASN A 122 -6.71 4.70 3.20
CA ASN A 122 -6.84 5.27 4.54
C ASN A 122 -8.24 5.12 5.13
N ARG A 123 -9.28 5.13 4.29
CA ARG A 123 -10.64 4.86 4.73
C ARG A 123 -10.86 3.37 5.03
N PHE A 124 -10.35 2.48 4.18
CA PHE A 124 -10.44 1.03 4.40
C PHE A 124 -9.67 0.60 5.65
N ALA A 125 -8.44 1.09 5.83
CA ALA A 125 -7.66 0.85 7.03
C ALA A 125 -8.36 1.33 8.31
N ALA A 126 -9.10 2.45 8.25
CA ALA A 126 -9.87 2.93 9.40
C ALA A 126 -11.08 2.02 9.71
N TYR A 127 -11.80 1.58 8.68
CA TYR A 127 -12.92 0.64 8.83
C TYR A 127 -12.45 -0.71 9.41
N GLU A 128 -11.37 -1.26 8.87
CA GLU A 128 -10.75 -2.49 9.34
C GLU A 128 -10.24 -2.35 10.78
N GLU A 129 -9.64 -1.20 11.14
CA GLU A 129 -9.27 -0.89 12.52
C GLU A 129 -10.47 -0.89 13.47
N GLU A 130 -11.63 -0.34 13.06
CA GLU A 130 -12.85 -0.36 13.89
C GLU A 130 -13.34 -1.79 14.14
N ASP A 131 -13.33 -2.65 13.11
CA ASP A 131 -13.76 -4.04 13.26
C ASP A 131 -12.76 -4.87 14.06
N LEU A 132 -11.45 -4.63 13.90
CA LEU A 132 -10.42 -5.26 14.73
C LEU A 132 -10.53 -4.84 16.20
N VAL A 133 -10.89 -3.58 16.49
CA VAL A 133 -11.22 -3.17 17.87
C VAL A 133 -12.44 -3.93 18.39
N ARG A 134 -13.48 -4.15 17.57
CA ARG A 134 -14.68 -4.91 17.99
C ARG A 134 -14.37 -6.37 18.29
N VAL A 135 -13.49 -7.00 17.50
CA VAL A 135 -13.13 -8.42 17.65
C VAL A 135 -12.12 -8.64 18.78
N PHE A 136 -11.07 -7.83 18.85
CA PHE A 136 -9.92 -8.05 19.74
C PHE A 136 -9.87 -7.11 20.96
N GLY A 137 -10.72 -6.09 21.00
CA GLY A 137 -10.89 -5.20 22.14
C GLY A 137 -9.61 -4.46 22.53
N GLU A 138 -9.26 -4.56 23.81
CA GLU A 138 -8.13 -3.83 24.41
C GLU A 138 -6.78 -4.27 23.84
N ARG A 139 -6.62 -5.55 23.47
CA ARG A 139 -5.37 -6.05 22.86
C ARG A 139 -5.02 -5.31 21.58
N TYR A 140 -6.01 -5.06 20.72
CA TYR A 140 -5.78 -4.29 19.49
C TYR A 140 -5.59 -2.81 19.77
N SER A 141 -6.30 -2.27 20.75
CA SER A 141 -6.14 -0.87 21.17
C SER A 141 -4.74 -0.58 21.70
N GLU A 142 -4.14 -1.51 22.45
CA GLU A 142 -2.74 -1.42 22.90
C GLU A 142 -1.76 -1.49 21.74
N TYR A 143 -1.95 -2.43 20.82
CA TYR A 143 -1.16 -2.54 19.60
C TYR A 143 -1.19 -1.23 18.78
N MET A 144 -2.37 -0.62 18.61
CA MET A 144 -2.53 0.65 17.89
C MET A 144 -1.77 1.83 18.52
N ARG A 145 -1.51 1.81 19.84
CA ARG A 145 -0.69 2.83 20.50
C ARG A 145 0.80 2.66 20.20
N GLY A 146 1.25 1.42 20.00
CA GLY A 146 2.66 1.08 19.78
C GLY A 146 3.09 1.08 18.32
N VAL A 147 2.15 0.88 17.39
CA VAL A 147 2.44 0.72 15.95
C VAL A 147 1.69 1.76 15.12
N PRO A 148 2.39 2.58 14.31
CA PRO A 148 1.77 3.59 13.45
C PRO A 148 1.04 2.98 12.25
N ARG A 149 0.06 3.72 11.72
CA ARG A 149 -0.77 3.25 10.59
C ARG A 149 0.00 3.13 9.27
N TRP A 150 0.87 4.10 8.97
CA TRP A 150 1.49 4.23 7.63
C TRP A 150 3.01 4.38 7.63
N LEU A 151 3.59 5.08 8.60
CA LEU A 151 5.03 5.33 8.66
C LEU A 151 5.72 4.24 9.47
N PRO A 152 6.60 3.40 8.89
CA PRO A 152 7.21 2.31 9.63
C PRO A 152 7.91 2.79 10.90
N ARG A 153 7.64 2.13 12.03
CA ARG A 153 8.39 2.33 13.26
C ARG A 153 9.83 1.84 13.03
N LYS A 154 10.81 2.58 13.55
CA LYS A 154 12.20 2.10 13.60
C LYS A 154 12.24 0.80 14.41
N ILE A 155 12.83 -0.24 13.84
CA ILE A 155 13.13 -1.48 14.56
C ILE A 155 14.05 -1.09 15.71
N ALA A 156 13.59 -1.23 16.95
CA ALA A 156 14.50 -1.20 18.09
C ALA A 156 15.24 -2.55 18.07
N THR A 157 16.45 -2.54 17.49
CA THR A 157 17.43 -3.61 17.63
C THR A 157 17.85 -3.79 19.07
#